data_AF-A0A7K2F578-F1
#
_entry.id   AF-A0A7K2F578-F1
#
_cell.length_a   1.000
_cell.length_b   1.000
_cell.length_c   1.000
_cell.angle_alpha   90.00
_cell.angle_beta   90.00
_cell.angle_gamma   90.00
#
_symmetry.space_group_name_H-M   'P 1'
#
loop_
_entity.id
_entity.type
_entity.pdbx_description
1 polymer ?
#
loop_
_entity_poly.entity_id
_entity_poly.type
_entity_poly.pdbx_seq_one_letter_code
_entity_poly.pdbx_strand_id
1 'polypeptide(L)' 'MDDVIKPVVDWLLERNPDLEEIPEDLDLIENRLIDSLGFMEFVLLLEDLIGRELQLGQIDVDQFRTLRALNHHFLKG' A
#
# COMPACT_ATOMS: atom_id res chain seq x y z
N MET A 1 11.64 -4.68 -8.88
CA MET A 1 10.58 -3.79 -8.40
C MET A 1 9.61 -3.58 -9.54
N ASP A 2 8.45 -4.20 -9.44
CA ASP A 2 7.37 -4.06 -10.42
C ASP A 2 7.01 -2.57 -10.56
N ASP A 3 6.88 -2.05 -11.78
CA ASP A 3 6.68 -0.61 -12.01
C ASP A 3 5.40 -0.07 -11.34
N VAL A 4 4.43 -0.96 -11.14
CA VAL A 4 3.12 -0.72 -10.53
C VAL A 4 3.15 -0.43 -9.02
N ILE A 5 4.15 -0.90 -8.27
CA ILE A 5 4.25 -0.63 -6.82
C ILE A 5 4.97 0.70 -6.52
N LYS A 6 5.69 1.26 -7.49
CA LYS A 6 6.44 2.51 -7.33
C LYS A 6 5.61 3.66 -6.77
N PRO A 7 4.42 3.99 -7.30
CA PRO A 7 3.59 5.06 -6.76
C PRO A 7 3.16 4.81 -5.30
N VAL A 8 2.98 3.54 -4.91
CA VAL A 8 2.68 3.16 -3.52
C VAL A 8 3.88 3.43 -2.62
N VAL A 9 5.08 3.05 -3.07
CA VAL A 9 6.33 3.28 -2.32
C VAL A 9 6.63 4.78 -2.22
N ASP A 10 6.46 5.53 -3.30
CA ASP A 10 6.68 6.98 -3.34
C ASP A 10 5.74 7.70 -2.36
N TRP A 11 4.44 7.37 -2.39
CA TRP A 11 3.47 7.93 -1.47
C TRP A 11 3.82 7.65 0.01
N LEU A 12 4.27 6.42 0.32
CA LEU A 12 4.75 6.09 1.66
C LEU A 12 6.04 6.85 2.02
N LEU A 13 6.95 6.97 1.04
CA LEU A 13 8.10 7.87 0.96
C LEU A 13 7.82 9.25 1.53
N GLU A 14 6.91 9.94 0.86
CA GLU A 14 6.54 11.32 1.12
C GLU A 14 5.96 11.52 2.54
N ARG A 15 5.29 10.50 3.07
CA ARG A 15 4.73 10.54 4.44
C ARG A 15 5.75 10.21 5.51
N ASN A 16 6.79 9.46 5.15
CA ASN A 16 7.80 8.97 6.07
C ASN A 16 9.18 9.44 5.61
N PRO A 17 9.50 10.74 5.74
CA PRO A 17 10.77 11.30 5.27
C PRO A 17 11.99 10.75 6.04
N ASP A 18 11.77 10.03 7.13
CA ASP A 18 12.81 9.34 7.91
C ASP A 18 13.24 8.01 7.27
N LEU A 19 12.46 7.49 6.31
CA LEU A 19 12.75 6.27 5.57
C LEU A 19 13.27 6.61 4.18
N GLU A 20 14.44 6.09 3.83
CA GLU A 20 14.98 6.17 2.45
C GLU A 20 14.47 5.05 1.54
N GLU A 21 14.11 3.90 2.12
CA GLU A 21 13.58 2.75 1.39
C GLU A 21 12.57 1.98 2.26
N ILE A 22 11.55 1.41 1.62
CA ILE A 22 10.54 0.57 2.27
C ILE A 22 10.70 -0.89 1.79
N PRO A 23 11.11 -1.81 2.68
CA PRO A 23 11.18 -3.23 2.38
C PRO A 23 9.82 -3.80 1.99
N GLU A 24 9.80 -4.77 1.08
CA GLU A 24 8.55 -5.39 0.63
C GLU A 24 7.83 -6.20 1.74
N ASP A 25 8.62 -6.70 2.69
CA ASP A 25 8.19 -7.43 3.89
C ASP A 25 7.88 -6.50 5.08
N LEU A 26 8.03 -5.18 4.92
CA LEU A 26 7.80 -4.25 6.02
C LEU A 26 6.32 -4.15 6.33
N ASP A 27 6.02 -4.26 7.62
CA ASP A 27 4.66 -4.21 8.16
C ASP A 27 4.19 -2.75 8.29
N LEU A 28 3.44 -2.26 7.31
CA LEU A 28 3.06 -0.84 7.19
C LEU A 28 2.16 -0.36 8.35
N ILE A 29 1.40 -1.28 8.94
CA ILE A 29 0.43 -0.99 10.00
C ILE A 29 1.10 -1.04 11.37
N GLU A 30 1.88 -2.09 11.64
CA GLU A 30 2.63 -2.22 12.90
C GLU A 30 3.68 -1.09 13.04
N ASN A 31 4.33 -0.71 11.94
CA ASN A 31 5.28 0.42 11.93
C ASN A 31 4.60 1.80 11.89
N ARG A 32 3.26 1.85 11.89
CA ARG A 32 2.45 3.09 11.79
C ARG A 32 2.85 3.98 10.62
N LEU A 33 3.21 3.37 9.50
CA LEU A 33 3.46 4.10 8.25
C LEU A 33 2.16 4.57 7.60
N ILE A 34 1.06 3.89 7.92
CA ILE A 34 -0.30 4.22 7.49
C ILE A 34 -1.19 4.31 8.73
N ASP A 35 -1.62 5.53 9.07
CA ASP A 35 -2.68 5.77 10.05
C ASP A 35 -4.08 5.58 9.44
N SER A 36 -5.11 5.59 10.28
CA SER A 36 -6.52 5.41 9.86
C SER A 36 -6.97 6.39 8.76
N LEU A 37 -6.47 7.62 8.75
CA LEU A 37 -6.74 8.60 7.69
C LEU A 37 -5.96 8.28 6.41
N GLY A 38 -4.67 7.94 6.55
CA GLY A 38 -3.82 7.57 5.42
C GLY A 38 -4.31 6.31 4.70
N PHE A 39 -4.97 5.40 5.43
CA PHE A 39 -5.55 4.19 4.85
C PHE A 39 -6.62 4.49 3.80
N MET A 40 -7.45 5.51 4.01
CA MET A 40 -8.47 5.92 3.03
C MET A 40 -7.81 6.45 1.74
N GLU A 41 -6.77 7.27 1.88
CA GLU A 41 -6.00 7.79 0.73
C GLU A 41 -5.24 6.69 -0.01
N PHE A 42 -4.71 5.73 0.74
CA PHE A 42 -4.02 4.57 0.21
C PHE A 42 -4.93 3.68 -0.65
N VAL A 43 -6.16 3.44 -0.18
CA VAL A 43 -7.15 2.67 -0.94
C VAL A 43 -7.51 3.39 -2.23
N LEU A 44 -7.72 4.71 -2.19
CA LEU A 44 -7.99 5.52 -3.39
C LEU A 44 -6.83 5.44 -4.40
N LEU A 45 -5.57 5.51 -3.93
CA LEU A 45 -4.39 5.35 -4.77
C LEU A 45 -4.38 3.97 -5.45
N LEU A 46 -4.71 2.92 -4.71
CA LEU A 46 -4.77 1.57 -5.28
C LEU A 46 -5.92 1.42 -6.29
N GLU A 47 -7.08 2.00 -6.03
CA GLU A 47 -8.20 2.01 -6.97
C GLU A 47 -7.82 2.65 -8.30
N ASP A 48 -7.09 3.76 -8.25
CA ASP A 48 -6.55 4.45 -9.43
C ASP A 48 -5.54 3.57 -10.19
N LEU A 49 -4.61 2.94 -9.47
CA LEU A 49 -3.58 2.07 -10.06
C LEU A 49 -4.15 0.82 -10.73
N ILE A 50 -5.13 0.18 -10.11
CA ILE A 50 -5.75 -1.05 -10.62
C ILE A 50 -6.89 -0.71 -11.60
N GLY A 51 -7.37 0.53 -11.60
CA GLY A 51 -8.50 1.00 -12.40
C GLY A 51 -9.83 0.35 -12.01
N ARG A 52 -9.99 -0.08 -10.74
CA ARG A 52 -11.22 -0.71 -10.23
C ARG A 52 -11.49 -0.26 -8.79
N GLU A 53 -12.78 -0.18 -8.44
CA GLU A 53 -13.18 0.08 -7.05
C GLU A 53 -12.80 -1.06 -6.11
N LEU A 54 -12.24 -0.70 -4.96
CA LEU A 54 -11.80 -1.58 -3.89
C LEU A 54 -12.85 -1.57 -2.79
N GLN A 55 -13.55 -2.69 -2.63
CA GLN A 55 -14.56 -2.82 -1.58
C GLN A 55 -13.90 -3.08 -0.22
N LEU A 56 -13.70 -2.04 0.58
CA LEU A 56 -13.15 -2.11 1.94
C LEU A 56 -13.70 -3.26 2.80
N GLY A 57 -14.99 -3.60 2.64
CA GLY A 57 -15.63 -4.69 3.38
C GLY A 57 -15.20 -6.11 2.96
N GLN A 58 -14.57 -6.28 1.80
CA GLN A 58 -14.02 -7.57 1.33
C GLN A 58 -12.51 -7.65 1.50
N ILE A 59 -11.86 -6.53 1.82
CA ILE A 59 -10.41 -6.48 1.85
C ILE A 59 -9.92 -6.75 3.25
N ASP A 60 -9.02 -7.72 3.35
CA ASP A 60 -8.42 -8.05 4.62
C ASP A 60 -7.25 -7.12 4.90
N VAL A 61 -7.16 -6.65 6.14
CA VAL A 61 -6.08 -5.75 6.58
C VAL A 61 -4.70 -6.39 6.35
N ASP A 62 -4.63 -7.73 6.45
CA ASP A 62 -3.40 -8.49 6.21
C ASP A 62 -2.91 -8.38 4.76
N GLN A 63 -3.80 -8.10 3.80
CA GLN A 63 -3.43 -7.89 2.38
C GLN A 63 -2.71 -6.57 2.13
N PHE A 64 -2.89 -5.58 3.02
CA PHE A 64 -2.22 -4.28 2.95
C PHE A 64 -1.04 -4.16 3.92
N ARG A 65 -0.86 -5.18 4.75
CA ARG A 65 0.11 -5.19 5.83
C ARG A 65 1.54 -5.09 5.31
N THR A 66 1.82 -5.67 4.15
CA THR A 66 3.13 -5.62 3.49
C THR A 66 2.97 -5.27 2.01
N LEU A 67 3.95 -4.57 1.43
CA LEU A 67 3.96 -4.28 0.00
C LEU A 67 3.96 -5.56 -0.83
N ARG A 68 4.58 -6.64 -0.33
CA ARG A 68 4.53 -7.96 -0.98
C ARG A 68 3.12 -8.51 -1.06
N ALA A 69 2.37 -8.51 0.05
CA ALA A 69 0.98 -8.97 0.07
C ALA A 69 0.13 -8.12 -0.88
N LEU A 70 0.32 -6.80 -0.84
CA LEU A 70 -0.39 -5.88 -1.70
C LEU A 70 -0.10 -6.17 -3.19
N ASN A 71 1.17 -6.28 -3.55
CA ASN A 71 1.58 -6.59 -4.91
C ASN A 71 0.99 -7.93 -5.36
N HIS A 72 1.01 -8.95 -4.49
CA HIS A 72 0.47 -10.28 -4.79
C HIS A 72 -1.05 -10.29 -4.98
N HIS A 73 -1.81 -9.58 -4.14
CA HIS A 73 -3.28 -9.62 -4.13
C HIS A 73 -3.94 -8.62 -5.10
N PHE A 74 -3.30 -7.48 -5.35
CA PHE A 74 -3.90 -6.40 -6.13
C PHE A 74 -3.23 -6.18 -7.49
N LEU A 75 -1.91 -6.36 -7.58
CA LEU A 75 -1.14 -5.98 -8.78
C LEU A 75 -0.71 -7.18 -9.64
N LYS A 76 -0.56 -8.37 -9.06
CA LYS A 76 -0.22 -9.63 -9.74
C LYS A 76 -1.45 -10.40 -10.25
N GLY A 77 -2.41 -9.66 -10.81
CA GLY A 77 -3.58 -10.22 -11.51
C GLY A 77 -3.31 -10.52 -12.97
#